data_AF-A0A7K1ZJ01-F1
#
_entry.id   AF-A0A7K1ZJ01-F1
#
_cell.length_a   1.000
_cell.length_b   1.000
_cell.length_c   1.000
_cell.angle_alpha   90.00
_cell.angle_beta   90.00
_cell.angle_gamma   90.00
#
_symmetry.space_group_name_H-M   'P 1'
#
loop_
_entity.id
_entity.type
_entity.pdbx_description
1 polymer ?
#
loop_
_entity_poly.entity_id
_entity_poly.type
_entity_poly.pdbx_seq_one_letter_code
_entity_poly.pdbx_strand_id
1 'polypeptide(L)'
;MEKLDAKTLTEQVQVINGVARLKKNGADQNLDVIELPEKFIRWQLDYKHSIYDAIEQDQYIAFNAGHLPVVATWADDALVPNLANKGVGFTPKDEYIDYYLELVEDAVAQIQELPPHAVNETRDLRIRTARELYSHPEHIDWRRVGLLEIFEGSTLKNLVENPFASVLWTGNSPVFVSFQADCVVEIIEPEDKRYRFPWAMRRLFEYEPFHVVQTIYPYSYCFWIYRWKDKTPKRRYPGKRSDNTVNEAGGVIDKQAFNGQGRA
;
A
#
# COMPACT_ATOMS: atom_id res chain seq x y z
N MET A 1 7.80 -28.62 -1.50
CA MET A 1 7.42 -27.79 -0.35
C MET A 1 6.33 -28.57 0.36
N GLU A 2 6.57 -29.03 1.60
CA GLU A 2 5.45 -29.52 2.42
C GLU A 2 4.38 -28.42 2.43
N LYS A 3 3.11 -28.81 2.31
CA LYS A 3 2.01 -27.85 2.48
C LYS A 3 2.15 -27.28 3.88
N LEU A 4 2.49 -25.99 3.96
CA LEU A 4 2.43 -25.25 5.21
C LEU A 4 1.01 -25.43 5.75
N ASP A 5 0.91 -25.84 7.01
CA ASP A 5 -0.38 -25.96 7.67
C ASP A 5 -1.02 -24.56 7.72
N ALA A 6 -2.12 -24.39 7.00
CA ALA A 6 -2.84 -23.12 6.87
C ALA A 6 -3.25 -22.56 8.24
N LYS A 7 -3.53 -23.45 9.20
CA LYS A 7 -3.82 -23.06 10.58
C LYS A 7 -2.59 -22.43 11.25
N THR A 8 -1.41 -23.00 11.05
CA THR A 8 -0.16 -22.46 11.59
C THR A 8 0.17 -21.09 10.99
N LEU A 9 -0.13 -20.86 9.70
CA LEU A 9 0.09 -19.57 9.04
C LEU A 9 -0.80 -18.45 9.58
N THR A 10 -2.07 -18.77 9.83
CA THR A 10 -3.10 -17.78 10.23
C THR A 10 -3.12 -17.51 11.73
N GLU A 11 -2.60 -18.42 12.57
CA GLU A 11 -2.57 -18.26 14.03
C GLU A 11 -1.31 -17.56 14.56
N GLN A 12 -0.28 -17.38 13.72
CA GLN A 12 1.00 -16.77 14.12
C GLN A 12 0.85 -15.31 14.55
N VAL A 13 0.01 -14.55 13.83
CA VAL A 13 -0.27 -13.13 14.10
C VAL A 13 -1.77 -12.92 14.11
N GLN A 14 -2.28 -12.35 15.19
CA GLN A 14 -3.68 -11.94 15.29
C GLN A 14 -3.76 -10.51 15.80
N VAL A 15 -4.56 -9.67 15.16
CA VAL A 15 -4.75 -8.29 15.59
C VAL A 15 -6.13 -8.12 16.20
N ILE A 16 -6.16 -7.73 17.47
CA ILE A 16 -7.39 -7.57 18.26
C ILE A 16 -7.33 -6.22 18.95
N ASN A 17 -8.34 -5.37 18.71
CA ASN A 17 -8.48 -4.06 19.35
C ASN A 17 -7.22 -3.18 19.26
N GLY A 18 -6.57 -3.15 18.10
CA GLY A 18 -5.37 -2.33 17.91
C GLY A 18 -4.08 -2.91 18.49
N VAL A 19 -4.08 -4.17 18.94
CA VAL A 19 -2.90 -4.87 19.42
C VAL A 19 -2.65 -6.10 18.57
N ALA A 20 -1.47 -6.18 17.95
CA ALA A 20 -1.01 -7.37 17.27
C ALA A 20 -0.37 -8.33 18.27
N ARG A 21 -0.93 -9.53 18.37
CA ARG A 21 -0.44 -10.65 19.17
C ARG A 21 0.34 -11.59 18.27
N LEU A 22 1.64 -11.68 18.51
CA LEU A 22 2.55 -12.55 17.80
C LEU A 22 2.88 -13.76 18.68
N LYS A 23 2.70 -14.96 18.14
CA LYS A 23 3.19 -16.21 18.72
C LYS A 23 4.37 -16.70 17.89
N LYS A 24 5.59 -16.59 18.43
CA LYS A 24 6.80 -17.11 17.75
C LYS A 24 7.68 -17.87 18.74
N ASN A 25 8.06 -19.09 18.38
CA ASN A 25 9.00 -19.93 19.16
C ASN A 25 8.62 -20.10 20.65
N GLY A 26 7.32 -20.19 20.95
CA GLY A 26 6.81 -20.32 22.32
C GLY A 26 6.81 -19.03 23.14
N ALA A 27 7.16 -17.90 22.55
CA ALA A 27 7.04 -16.58 23.15
C ALA A 27 5.84 -15.81 22.56
N ASP A 28 5.11 -15.15 23.44
CA ASP A 28 4.05 -14.22 23.09
C ASP A 28 4.62 -12.78 23.11
N GLN A 29 4.44 -12.05 22.03
CA GLN A 29 4.80 -10.65 21.91
C GLN A 29 3.58 -9.83 21.50
N ASN A 30 3.38 -8.69 22.17
CA ASN A 30 2.34 -7.74 21.84
C ASN A 30 2.96 -6.46 21.25
N LEU A 31 2.34 -5.96 20.19
CA LEU A 31 2.72 -4.72 19.52
C LEU A 31 1.48 -3.85 19.35
N ASP A 32 1.55 -2.60 19.79
CA ASP A 32 0.51 -1.63 19.49
C ASP A 32 0.57 -1.28 18.01
N VAL A 33 -0.55 -1.44 17.31
CA VAL A 33 -0.67 -0.98 15.93
C VAL A 33 -1.07 0.48 15.92
N ILE A 34 -0.43 1.26 15.05
CA ILE A 34 -0.56 2.71 14.99
C ILE A 34 -0.97 3.15 13.60
N GLU A 35 -1.63 4.29 13.53
CA GLU A 35 -1.94 4.91 12.24
C GLU A 35 -0.68 5.48 11.59
N LEU A 36 -0.69 5.46 10.26
CA LEU A 36 0.25 6.22 9.45
C LEU A 36 0.10 7.73 9.70
N PRO A 37 1.17 8.52 9.52
CA PRO A 37 1.11 9.94 9.79
C PRO A 37 0.25 10.67 8.76
N GLU A 38 -0.43 11.73 9.20
CA GLU A 38 -1.32 12.56 8.36
C GLU A 38 -0.64 13.04 7.07
N LYS A 39 0.65 13.40 7.12
CA LYS A 39 1.43 13.79 5.94
C LYS A 39 1.50 12.68 4.88
N PHE A 40 1.66 11.43 5.31
CA PHE A 40 1.66 10.27 4.40
C PHE A 40 0.25 9.96 3.89
N ILE A 41 -0.76 10.05 4.76
CA ILE A 41 -2.16 9.82 4.40
C ILE A 41 -2.59 10.79 3.30
N ARG A 42 -2.35 12.10 3.48
CA ARG A 42 -2.63 13.12 2.46
C ARG A 42 -1.93 12.82 1.15
N TRP A 43 -0.63 12.53 1.20
CA TRP A 43 0.13 12.16 0.01
C TRP A 43 -0.47 10.95 -0.72
N GLN A 44 -0.90 9.92 0.00
CA GLN A 44 -1.53 8.74 -0.60
C GLN A 44 -2.89 9.06 -1.22
N LEU A 45 -3.73 9.85 -0.55
CA LEU A 45 -5.02 10.28 -1.08
C LEU A 45 -4.85 11.09 -2.38
N ASP A 46 -4.00 12.12 -2.34
CA ASP A 46 -3.69 12.95 -3.51
C ASP A 46 -3.15 12.09 -4.67
N TYR A 47 -2.25 11.15 -4.36
CA TYR A 47 -1.70 10.23 -5.34
C TYR A 47 -2.78 9.34 -5.96
N LYS A 48 -3.64 8.73 -5.14
CA LYS A 48 -4.71 7.84 -5.64
C LYS A 48 -5.72 8.58 -6.50
N HIS A 49 -6.15 9.78 -6.10
CA HIS A 49 -7.00 10.61 -6.94
C HIS A 49 -6.33 10.93 -8.29
N SER A 50 -5.06 11.35 -8.28
CA SER A 50 -4.33 11.64 -9.53
C SER A 50 -4.21 10.44 -10.47
N ILE A 51 -4.09 9.23 -9.93
CA ILE A 51 -4.06 8.00 -10.72
C ILE A 51 -5.42 7.75 -11.37
N TYR A 52 -6.51 7.91 -10.62
CA TYR A 52 -7.85 7.73 -11.19
C TYR A 52 -8.17 8.79 -12.25
N ASP A 53 -7.75 10.04 -12.03
CA ASP A 53 -7.89 11.13 -13.02
C ASP A 53 -7.10 10.81 -14.31
N ALA A 54 -5.90 10.25 -14.17
CA ALA A 54 -5.08 9.83 -15.30
C ALA A 54 -5.74 8.67 -16.07
N ILE A 55 -6.29 7.67 -15.38
CA ILE A 55 -7.01 6.55 -16.03
C ILE A 55 -8.26 7.08 -16.77
N GLU A 56 -9.01 7.99 -16.15
CA GLU A 56 -10.18 8.62 -16.75
C GLU A 56 -9.83 9.36 -18.05
N GLN A 57 -8.68 10.03 -18.06
CA GLN A 57 -8.15 10.81 -19.19
C GLN A 57 -7.32 9.98 -20.18
N ASP A 58 -7.26 8.66 -20.02
CA ASP A 58 -6.45 7.74 -20.87
C ASP A 58 -4.96 8.11 -20.90
N GLN A 59 -4.44 8.64 -19.80
CA GLN A 59 -3.05 9.07 -19.67
C GLN A 59 -2.13 7.94 -19.24
N TYR A 60 -0.90 7.96 -19.76
CA TYR A 60 0.12 6.99 -19.41
C TYR A 60 0.62 7.18 -17.96
N ILE A 61 0.54 6.12 -17.17
CA ILE A 61 1.06 6.07 -15.80
C ILE A 61 2.41 5.34 -15.82
N ALA A 62 3.50 6.11 -15.75
CA ALA A 62 4.85 5.54 -15.85
C ALA A 62 5.21 4.62 -14.67
N PHE A 63 4.82 4.99 -13.45
CA PHE A 63 5.05 4.19 -12.25
C PHE A 63 4.03 4.56 -11.18
N ASN A 64 3.46 3.56 -10.51
CA ASN A 64 2.47 3.77 -9.44
C ASN A 64 3.16 3.76 -8.07
N ALA A 65 3.88 4.84 -7.73
CA ALA A 65 4.68 4.95 -6.51
C ALA A 65 3.88 4.78 -5.21
N GLY A 66 2.62 5.21 -5.19
CA GLY A 66 1.72 5.00 -4.03
C GLY A 66 1.30 3.54 -3.86
N HIS A 67 1.22 2.77 -4.95
CA HIS A 67 0.79 1.36 -4.97
C HIS A 67 1.94 0.35 -4.96
N LEU A 68 3.12 0.70 -5.43
CA LEU A 68 4.26 -0.21 -5.61
C LEU A 68 5.46 0.17 -4.71
N PRO A 69 5.32 0.16 -3.37
CA PRO A 69 6.47 0.32 -2.49
C PRO A 69 7.42 -0.87 -2.59
N VAL A 70 8.63 -0.65 -2.10
CA VAL A 70 9.59 -1.73 -1.82
C VAL A 70 9.22 -2.36 -0.49
N VAL A 71 8.98 -3.66 -0.49
CA VAL A 71 8.78 -4.48 0.71
C VAL A 71 10.06 -5.23 1.01
N ALA A 72 10.55 -5.08 2.23
CA ALA A 72 11.68 -5.79 2.78
C ALA A 72 11.21 -6.87 3.78
N THR A 73 11.67 -8.10 3.59
CA THR A 73 11.46 -9.22 4.51
C THR A 73 12.79 -9.94 4.78
N TRP A 74 12.88 -10.63 5.92
CA TRP A 74 14.10 -11.30 6.36
C TRP A 74 13.80 -12.73 6.80
N ALA A 75 14.55 -13.69 6.27
CA ALA A 75 14.70 -14.99 6.92
C ALA A 75 15.57 -14.83 8.19
N ASP A 76 15.37 -15.70 9.19
CA ASP A 76 16.00 -15.57 10.50
C ASP A 76 17.55 -15.69 10.44
N ASP A 77 18.08 -16.42 9.46
CA ASP A 77 19.52 -16.63 9.23
C ASP A 77 20.12 -15.75 8.11
N ALA A 78 19.31 -14.89 7.49
CA ALA A 78 19.74 -14.13 6.32
C ALA A 78 20.63 -12.94 6.70
N LEU A 79 21.77 -12.80 6.02
CA LEU A 79 22.68 -11.65 6.17
C LEU A 79 22.11 -10.35 5.56
N VAL A 80 21.22 -10.46 4.57
CA VAL A 80 20.65 -9.34 3.82
C VAL A 80 19.15 -9.52 3.63
N PRO A 81 18.36 -8.43 3.56
CA PRO A 81 16.92 -8.53 3.27
C PRO A 81 16.64 -9.07 1.87
N ASN A 82 15.51 -9.77 1.75
CA ASN A 82 14.80 -9.88 0.48
C ASN A 82 14.02 -8.59 0.23
N LEU A 83 14.27 -7.94 -0.92
CA LEU A 83 13.58 -6.71 -1.33
C LEU A 83 12.77 -6.97 -2.60
N ALA A 84 11.49 -6.57 -2.61
CA ALA A 84 10.63 -6.70 -3.77
C ALA A 84 9.65 -5.54 -3.88
N ASN A 85 9.38 -5.07 -5.10
CA ASN A 85 8.22 -4.22 -5.34
C ASN A 85 6.95 -5.05 -5.20
N LYS A 86 5.96 -4.56 -4.46
CA LYS A 86 4.70 -5.27 -4.24
C LYS A 86 3.52 -4.30 -4.37
N GLY A 87 2.45 -4.76 -5.02
CA GLY A 87 1.20 -4.00 -5.11
C GLY A 87 0.47 -3.99 -3.77
N VAL A 88 0.36 -2.82 -3.14
CA VAL A 88 -0.31 -2.62 -1.86
C VAL A 88 -1.54 -1.71 -2.01
N GLY A 89 -2.60 -2.03 -1.28
CA GLY A 89 -3.81 -1.20 -1.19
C GLY A 89 -4.18 -0.93 0.25
N PHE A 90 -4.78 0.22 0.52
CA PHE A 90 -5.48 0.39 1.79
C PHE A 90 -6.77 -0.43 1.78
N THR A 91 -7.21 -0.86 2.96
CA THR A 91 -8.46 -1.60 3.12
C THR A 91 -9.41 -0.80 4.02
N PRO A 92 -10.72 -0.99 3.87
CA PRO A 92 -11.70 -0.39 4.78
C PRO A 92 -11.45 -0.86 6.22
N LYS A 93 -11.91 -0.09 7.21
CA LYS A 93 -12.05 -0.59 8.58
C LYS A 93 -13.04 -1.74 8.62
N ASP A 94 -12.93 -2.57 9.64
CA ASP A 94 -13.73 -3.79 9.76
C ASP A 94 -15.23 -3.49 9.82
N GLU A 95 -15.64 -2.37 10.42
CA GLU A 95 -17.04 -1.93 10.45
C GLU A 95 -17.61 -1.50 9.08
N TYR A 96 -16.76 -1.20 8.10
CA TYR A 96 -17.18 -0.78 6.75
C TYR A 96 -16.89 -1.83 5.67
N ILE A 97 -16.20 -2.93 6.01
CA ILE A 97 -15.68 -3.86 5.00
C ILE A 97 -16.78 -4.53 4.19
N ASP A 98 -17.93 -4.84 4.81
CA ASP A 98 -19.05 -5.47 4.11
C ASP A 98 -19.65 -4.56 3.04
N TYR A 99 -19.84 -3.28 3.35
CA TYR A 99 -20.35 -2.29 2.40
C TYR A 99 -19.46 -2.19 1.15
N TYR A 100 -18.15 -2.06 1.35
CA TYR A 100 -17.22 -1.93 0.21
C TYR A 100 -17.01 -3.24 -0.53
N LEU A 101 -17.12 -4.38 0.16
CA LEU A 101 -17.00 -5.67 -0.49
C LEU A 101 -18.18 -5.91 -1.45
N GLU A 102 -19.41 -5.64 -1.01
CA GLU A 102 -20.61 -5.69 -1.85
C GLU A 102 -20.47 -4.76 -3.05
N LEU A 103 -20.13 -3.48 -2.81
CA LEU A 103 -19.94 -2.48 -3.87
C LEU A 103 -18.95 -2.93 -4.96
N VAL A 104 -17.81 -3.49 -4.55
CA VAL A 104 -16.75 -3.88 -5.49
C VAL A 104 -17.07 -5.21 -6.17
N GLU A 105 -17.59 -6.20 -5.45
CA GLU A 105 -17.97 -7.49 -6.03
C GLU A 105 -19.11 -7.36 -7.04
N ASP A 106 -20.10 -6.49 -6.78
CA ASP A 106 -21.19 -6.19 -7.72
C ASP A 106 -20.68 -5.53 -9.00
N ALA A 107 -19.74 -4.58 -8.87
CA ALA A 107 -19.11 -3.95 -10.03
C ALA A 107 -18.31 -4.97 -10.85
N VAL A 108 -17.56 -5.86 -10.18
CA VAL A 108 -16.84 -6.96 -10.84
C VAL A 108 -17.82 -7.88 -11.58
N ALA A 109 -18.95 -8.26 -10.96
CA ALA A 109 -19.96 -9.10 -11.60
C ALA A 109 -20.49 -8.47 -12.90
N GLN A 110 -20.87 -7.18 -12.87
CA GLN A 110 -21.32 -6.44 -14.05
C GLN A 110 -20.24 -6.37 -15.15
N ILE A 111 -18.99 -6.14 -14.76
CA ILE A 111 -17.85 -6.10 -15.70
C ILE A 111 -17.67 -7.45 -16.40
N GLN A 112 -17.86 -8.56 -15.69
CA GLN A 112 -17.65 -9.92 -16.23
C GLN A 112 -18.73 -10.37 -17.21
N GLU A 113 -19.87 -9.69 -17.27
CA GLU A 113 -20.89 -9.92 -18.30
C GLU A 113 -20.43 -9.42 -19.68
N LEU A 114 -19.40 -8.59 -19.72
CA LEU A 114 -18.84 -8.02 -20.95
C LEU A 114 -17.56 -8.74 -21.39
N PRO A 115 -17.19 -8.66 -22.68
CA PRO A 115 -15.93 -9.22 -23.15
C PRO A 115 -14.70 -8.65 -22.41
N PRO A 116 -13.61 -9.42 -22.23
CA PRO A 116 -12.42 -8.95 -21.50
C PRO A 116 -11.78 -7.66 -22.04
N HIS A 117 -11.99 -7.36 -23.32
CA HIS A 117 -11.47 -6.16 -23.99
C HIS A 117 -12.41 -4.95 -23.89
N ALA A 118 -13.58 -5.07 -23.25
CA ALA A 118 -14.56 -4.00 -23.06
C ALA A 118 -14.16 -3.04 -21.92
N VAL A 119 -12.88 -2.70 -21.87
CA VAL A 119 -12.26 -1.90 -20.80
C VAL A 119 -12.78 -0.47 -20.85
N ASN A 120 -13.02 0.07 -22.05
CA ASN A 120 -13.52 1.44 -22.23
C ASN A 120 -14.99 1.57 -21.79
N GLU A 121 -15.82 0.58 -22.11
CA GLU A 121 -17.23 0.52 -21.77
C GLU A 121 -17.46 0.42 -20.25
N THR A 122 -16.49 -0.16 -19.55
CA THR A 122 -16.54 -0.37 -18.10
C THR A 122 -15.72 0.64 -17.30
N ARG A 123 -15.02 1.57 -17.97
CA ARG A 123 -14.07 2.51 -17.35
C ARG A 123 -14.70 3.34 -16.24
N ASP A 124 -15.85 3.96 -16.49
CA ASP A 124 -16.56 4.77 -15.49
C ASP A 124 -16.90 3.95 -14.24
N LEU A 125 -17.46 2.75 -14.43
CA LEU A 125 -17.80 1.82 -13.34
C LEU A 125 -16.57 1.44 -12.51
N ARG A 126 -15.45 1.07 -13.16
CA ARG A 126 -14.20 0.72 -12.47
C ARG A 126 -13.69 1.89 -11.63
N ILE A 127 -13.65 3.08 -12.21
CA ILE A 127 -13.11 4.28 -11.56
C ILE A 127 -14.00 4.74 -10.42
N ARG A 128 -15.32 4.87 -10.62
CA ARG A 128 -16.25 5.31 -9.57
C ARG A 128 -16.23 4.35 -8.37
N THR A 129 -16.23 3.04 -8.64
CA THR A 129 -16.21 2.01 -7.59
C THR A 129 -14.90 2.07 -6.82
N ALA A 130 -13.76 2.18 -7.51
CA ALA A 130 -12.46 2.27 -6.84
C ALA A 130 -12.28 3.58 -6.07
N ARG A 131 -12.80 4.71 -6.59
CA ARG A 131 -12.74 6.03 -5.94
C ARG A 131 -13.55 6.09 -4.66
N GLU A 132 -14.65 5.34 -4.55
CA GLU A 132 -15.56 5.42 -3.40
C GLU A 132 -14.83 5.29 -2.05
N LEU A 133 -13.94 4.30 -1.91
CA LEU A 133 -13.17 4.13 -0.67
C LEU A 133 -12.32 5.37 -0.33
N TYR A 134 -11.69 5.98 -1.33
CA TYR A 134 -10.79 7.12 -1.15
C TYR A 134 -11.53 8.45 -0.98
N SER A 135 -12.80 8.52 -1.41
CA SER A 135 -13.71 9.62 -1.12
C SER A 135 -14.14 9.68 0.36
N HIS A 136 -13.92 8.59 1.10
CA HIS A 136 -14.26 8.46 2.53
C HIS A 136 -13.03 8.05 3.37
N PRO A 137 -12.04 8.95 3.57
CA PRO A 137 -10.83 8.66 4.35
C PRO A 137 -11.10 8.11 5.76
N GLU A 138 -12.24 8.46 6.37
CA GLU A 138 -12.70 7.98 7.67
C GLU A 138 -13.09 6.49 7.67
N HIS A 139 -13.40 5.93 6.50
CA HIS A 139 -13.70 4.50 6.32
C HIS A 139 -12.45 3.65 6.13
N ILE A 140 -11.28 4.25 5.88
CA ILE A 140 -10.02 3.53 5.66
C ILE A 140 -9.35 3.18 7.00
N ASP A 141 -8.81 1.97 7.13
CA ASP A 141 -7.96 1.61 8.26
C ASP A 141 -6.51 2.00 8.00
N TRP A 142 -6.12 3.19 8.46
CA TRP A 142 -4.76 3.73 8.30
C TRP A 142 -3.68 3.00 9.12
N ARG A 143 -4.04 1.95 9.85
CA ARG A 143 -3.12 1.08 10.59
C ARG A 143 -2.71 -0.15 9.78
N ARG A 144 -3.32 -0.39 8.60
CA ARG A 144 -3.00 -1.55 7.76
C ARG A 144 -2.95 -1.26 6.27
N VAL A 145 -2.16 -2.06 5.56
CA VAL A 145 -2.24 -2.19 4.09
C VAL A 145 -2.41 -3.66 3.70
N GLY A 146 -3.25 -3.90 2.70
CA GLY A 146 -3.52 -5.20 2.10
C GLY A 146 -2.63 -5.47 0.90
N LEU A 147 -2.26 -6.74 0.70
CA LEU A 147 -1.35 -7.15 -0.37
C LEU A 147 -1.68 -8.60 -0.77
N LEU A 148 -1.94 -8.86 -2.05
CA LEU A 148 -2.21 -10.22 -2.53
C LEU A 148 -0.91 -10.97 -2.84
N GLU A 149 -0.75 -12.20 -2.36
CA GLU A 149 0.39 -13.05 -2.70
C GLU A 149 0.12 -13.82 -4.00
N ILE A 150 1.11 -13.85 -4.90
CA ILE A 150 0.98 -14.42 -6.25
C ILE A 150 1.87 -15.63 -6.45
N PHE A 151 3.11 -15.56 -5.96
CA PHE A 151 4.21 -16.42 -6.40
C PHE A 151 4.66 -17.40 -5.32
N GLU A 152 4.19 -17.25 -4.08
CA GLU A 152 4.60 -18.08 -2.95
C GLU A 152 6.14 -18.13 -2.80
N GLY A 153 6.78 -17.01 -3.16
CA GLY A 153 8.22 -16.88 -3.27
C GLY A 153 8.92 -16.56 -1.94
N SER A 154 10.09 -15.93 -2.02
CA SER A 154 10.91 -15.57 -0.85
C SER A 154 10.17 -14.69 0.17
N THR A 155 9.28 -13.80 -0.29
CA THR A 155 8.45 -13.00 0.62
C THR A 155 7.61 -13.88 1.53
N LEU A 156 6.85 -14.83 0.98
CA LEU A 156 6.03 -15.74 1.77
C LEU A 156 6.89 -16.55 2.73
N LYS A 157 7.94 -17.22 2.22
CA LYS A 157 8.83 -18.05 3.03
C LYS A 157 9.39 -17.31 4.24
N ASN A 158 9.89 -16.08 4.00
CA ASN A 158 10.42 -15.24 5.08
C ASN A 158 9.33 -14.86 6.09
N LEU A 159 8.10 -14.54 5.65
CA LEU A 159 7.03 -14.11 6.54
C LEU A 159 6.48 -15.23 7.41
N VAL A 160 6.50 -16.48 6.93
CA VAL A 160 6.16 -17.66 7.74
C VAL A 160 7.13 -17.80 8.91
N GLU A 161 8.42 -17.66 8.65
CA GLU A 161 9.45 -17.80 9.68
C GLU A 161 9.50 -16.55 10.58
N ASN A 162 9.35 -15.38 9.97
CA ASN A 162 9.55 -14.07 10.59
C ASN A 162 8.49 -13.08 10.07
N PRO A 163 7.40 -12.86 10.82
CA PRO A 163 6.25 -12.09 10.34
C PRO A 163 6.47 -10.58 10.45
N PHE A 164 7.70 -10.11 10.29
CA PHE A 164 8.05 -8.70 10.28
C PHE A 164 8.46 -8.28 8.87
N ALA A 165 8.01 -7.08 8.49
CA ALA A 165 8.38 -6.46 7.23
C ALA A 165 8.61 -4.97 7.40
N SER A 166 9.42 -4.39 6.50
CA SER A 166 9.47 -2.94 6.32
C SER A 166 8.97 -2.60 4.93
N VAL A 167 8.09 -1.60 4.83
CA VAL A 167 7.52 -1.11 3.57
C VAL A 167 8.02 0.30 3.35
N LEU A 168 8.68 0.54 2.20
CA LEU A 168 9.25 1.84 1.84
C LEU A 168 8.55 2.38 0.59
N TRP A 169 7.89 3.52 0.76
CA TRP A 169 7.40 4.33 -0.35
C TRP A 169 8.42 5.40 -0.71
N THR A 170 8.55 5.65 -2.02
CA THR A 170 9.35 6.74 -2.58
C THR A 170 8.58 7.39 -3.72
N GLY A 171 8.14 8.62 -3.52
CA GLY A 171 7.51 9.46 -4.52
C GLY A 171 8.51 10.10 -5.48
N ASN A 172 7.98 10.82 -6.46
CA ASN A 172 8.77 11.40 -7.54
C ASN A 172 9.37 12.77 -7.18
N SER A 173 10.32 13.20 -8.01
CA SER A 173 10.81 14.58 -8.05
C SER A 173 9.65 15.57 -8.24
N PRO A 174 9.70 16.78 -7.64
CA PRO A 174 10.83 17.39 -6.92
C PRO A 174 10.79 17.22 -5.39
N VAL A 175 9.73 16.60 -4.84
CA VAL A 175 9.53 16.48 -3.39
C VAL A 175 10.21 15.22 -2.83
N PHE A 176 10.26 14.14 -3.63
CA PHE A 176 10.85 12.85 -3.22
C PHE A 176 10.28 12.33 -1.90
N VAL A 177 8.97 12.45 -1.71
CA VAL A 177 8.26 11.95 -0.51
C VAL A 177 8.76 10.54 -0.20
N SER A 178 9.23 10.30 1.02
CA SER A 178 9.72 8.97 1.39
C SER A 178 9.29 8.61 2.80
N PHE A 179 8.62 7.47 2.93
CA PHE A 179 8.11 6.97 4.19
C PHE A 179 8.40 5.49 4.32
N GLN A 180 8.91 5.10 5.48
CA GLN A 180 9.01 3.70 5.87
C GLN A 180 7.93 3.40 6.91
N ALA A 181 7.16 2.36 6.69
CA ALA A 181 6.38 1.70 7.74
C ALA A 181 7.06 0.38 8.12
N ASP A 182 7.13 0.09 9.42
CA ASP A 182 7.52 -1.21 9.92
C ASP A 182 6.25 -1.92 10.38
N CYS A 183 6.07 -3.14 9.90
CA CYS A 183 4.84 -3.89 10.03
C CYS A 183 5.07 -5.25 10.67
N VAL A 184 4.07 -5.71 11.39
CA VAL A 184 3.85 -7.13 11.67
C VAL A 184 2.81 -7.63 10.68
N VAL A 185 3.02 -8.81 10.12
CA VAL A 185 2.26 -9.30 8.97
C VAL A 185 1.40 -10.48 9.38
N GLU A 186 0.11 -10.34 9.14
CA GLU A 186 -0.86 -11.42 9.24
C GLU A 186 -1.11 -11.99 7.85
N ILE A 187 -0.97 -13.31 7.70
CA ILE A 187 -1.30 -14.04 6.48
C ILE A 187 -2.75 -14.50 6.59
N ILE A 188 -3.57 -14.16 5.60
CA ILE A 188 -5.01 -14.44 5.60
C ILE A 188 -5.44 -15.25 4.37
N GLU A 189 -6.45 -16.08 4.56
CA GLU A 189 -7.00 -17.00 3.56
C GLU A 189 -8.18 -16.42 2.79
N PRO A 190 -8.58 -17.02 1.65
CA PRO A 190 -9.65 -16.53 0.79
C PRO A 190 -11.01 -16.29 1.44
N GLU A 191 -11.29 -16.98 2.54
CA GLU A 191 -12.52 -16.86 3.32
C GLU A 191 -12.59 -15.55 4.11
N ASP A 192 -11.45 -14.91 4.37
CA ASP A 192 -11.38 -13.64 5.11
C ASP A 192 -11.84 -12.47 4.24
N LYS A 193 -12.72 -11.61 4.76
CA LYS A 193 -13.20 -10.42 4.05
C LYS A 193 -12.05 -9.46 3.68
N ARG A 194 -11.00 -9.40 4.49
CA ARG A 194 -9.78 -8.61 4.26
C ARG A 194 -8.93 -9.17 3.11
N TYR A 195 -9.12 -10.43 2.74
CA TYR A 195 -8.58 -11.01 1.50
C TYR A 195 -9.50 -10.66 0.33
N ARG A 196 -10.82 -10.87 0.51
CA ARG A 196 -11.79 -10.74 -0.58
C ARG A 196 -11.82 -9.33 -1.15
N PHE A 197 -11.73 -8.31 -0.28
CA PHE A 197 -11.72 -6.91 -0.71
C PHE A 197 -10.58 -6.56 -1.68
N PRO A 198 -9.27 -6.70 -1.33
CA PRO A 198 -8.19 -6.40 -2.27
C PRO A 198 -8.23 -7.29 -3.51
N TRP A 199 -8.72 -8.53 -3.38
CA TRP A 199 -8.91 -9.42 -4.53
C TRP A 199 -9.94 -8.87 -5.52
N ALA A 200 -11.12 -8.47 -5.02
CA ALA A 200 -12.17 -7.86 -5.82
C ALA A 200 -11.70 -6.53 -6.43
N MET A 201 -11.01 -5.68 -5.66
CA MET A 201 -10.44 -4.41 -6.13
C MET A 201 -9.46 -4.60 -7.28
N ARG A 202 -8.61 -5.63 -7.23
CA ARG A 202 -7.70 -5.94 -8.34
C ARG A 202 -8.49 -6.30 -9.60
N ARG A 203 -9.57 -7.08 -9.47
CA ARG A 203 -10.37 -7.55 -10.61
C ARG A 203 -11.07 -6.41 -11.36
N LEU A 204 -11.31 -5.28 -10.70
CA LEU A 204 -11.72 -4.04 -11.37
C LEU A 204 -10.73 -3.58 -12.45
N PHE A 205 -9.49 -4.07 -12.51
CA PHE A 205 -8.50 -3.62 -13.50
C PHE A 205 -7.70 -4.80 -14.08
N GLU A 206 -8.19 -6.04 -13.95
CA GLU A 206 -7.46 -7.27 -14.29
C GLU A 206 -6.86 -7.30 -15.72
N TYR A 207 -7.55 -6.69 -16.68
CA TYR A 207 -7.17 -6.68 -18.10
C TYR A 207 -6.54 -5.36 -18.56
N GLU A 208 -6.29 -4.43 -17.64
CA GLU A 208 -5.57 -3.19 -17.96
C GLU A 208 -4.09 -3.46 -18.23
N PRO A 209 -3.43 -2.70 -19.13
CA PRO A 209 -2.06 -2.96 -19.56
C PRO A 209 -1.02 -2.78 -18.44
N PHE A 210 -1.39 -2.15 -17.32
CA PHE A 210 -0.54 -1.99 -16.15
C PHE A 210 -0.61 -3.16 -15.16
N HIS A 211 -1.35 -4.24 -15.49
CA HIS A 211 -1.43 -5.45 -14.66
C HIS A 211 -0.82 -6.67 -15.35
N VAL A 212 -0.17 -7.51 -14.52
CA VAL A 212 0.12 -8.89 -14.89
C VAL A 212 -1.18 -9.68 -14.73
N VAL A 213 -1.66 -10.28 -15.83
CA VAL A 213 -2.84 -11.14 -15.77
C VAL A 213 -2.50 -12.38 -14.95
N GLN A 214 -3.16 -12.51 -13.81
CA GLN A 214 -3.01 -13.61 -12.88
C GLN A 214 -4.37 -13.95 -12.29
N THR A 215 -4.71 -15.25 -12.28
CA THR A 215 -6.05 -15.72 -11.95
C THR A 215 -6.17 -16.31 -10.54
N ILE A 216 -5.05 -16.58 -9.86
CA ILE A 216 -5.02 -17.23 -8.55
C ILE A 216 -4.07 -16.50 -7.62
N TYR A 217 -4.58 -16.24 -6.41
CA TYR A 217 -3.86 -15.66 -5.28
C TYR A 217 -4.15 -16.54 -4.07
N PRO A 218 -3.22 -17.40 -3.63
CA PRO A 218 -3.52 -18.36 -2.56
C PRO A 218 -3.74 -17.68 -1.21
N TYR A 219 -3.15 -16.50 -1.00
CA TYR A 219 -3.20 -15.76 0.26
C TYR A 219 -3.24 -14.25 0.02
N SER A 220 -3.62 -13.53 1.06
CA SER A 220 -3.37 -12.10 1.18
C SER A 220 -2.61 -11.83 2.47
N TYR A 221 -2.01 -10.66 2.56
CA TYR A 221 -1.33 -10.18 3.73
C TYR A 221 -2.02 -8.93 4.27
N CYS A 222 -2.18 -8.86 5.59
CA CYS A 222 -2.44 -7.63 6.31
C CYS A 222 -1.15 -7.16 6.96
N PHE A 223 -0.57 -6.09 6.41
CA PHE A 223 0.62 -5.45 6.97
C PHE A 223 0.17 -4.43 8.00
N TRP A 224 0.22 -4.81 9.27
CA TRP A 224 -0.18 -3.98 10.40
C TRP A 224 0.98 -3.11 10.88
N ILE A 225 0.81 -1.79 10.80
CA ILE A 225 1.86 -0.81 11.10
C ILE A 225 2.03 -0.68 12.62
N TYR A 226 3.24 -0.89 13.13
CA TYR A 226 3.57 -0.65 14.55
C TYR A 226 4.60 0.48 14.74
N ARG A 227 5.25 0.92 13.65
CA ARG A 227 6.18 2.07 13.64
C ARG A 227 6.26 2.66 12.23
N TRP A 228 6.59 3.94 12.13
CA TRP A 228 6.91 4.57 10.84
C TRP A 228 8.04 5.60 10.97
N LYS A 229 8.63 5.99 9.84
CA LYS A 229 9.68 7.02 9.72
C LYS A 229 9.44 7.86 8.48
N ASP A 230 9.42 9.19 8.64
CA ASP A 230 9.54 10.12 7.50
C ASP A 230 11.02 10.17 7.08
N LYS A 231 11.29 9.66 5.89
CA LYS A 231 12.61 9.62 5.24
C LYS A 231 12.73 10.62 4.09
N THR A 232 11.74 11.50 3.91
CA THR A 232 11.75 12.51 2.85
C THR A 232 13.03 13.34 2.95
N PRO A 233 13.84 13.42 1.87
CA PRO A 233 15.11 14.12 1.91
C PRO A 233 14.87 15.61 2.14
N LYS A 234 15.68 16.20 3.02
CA LYS A 234 15.63 17.63 3.34
C LYS A 234 16.64 18.39 2.50
N ARG A 235 16.20 19.47 1.85
CA ARG A 235 17.12 20.40 1.19
C ARG A 235 18.06 21.02 2.22
N ARG A 236 19.34 21.06 1.90
CA ARG A 236 20.35 21.81 2.67
C ARG A 236 20.84 22.97 1.83
N TYR A 237 20.70 24.19 2.33
CA TYR A 237 21.34 25.37 1.75
C TYR A 237 22.59 25.70 2.57
N PRO A 238 23.77 25.90 1.94
CA PRO A 238 24.97 26.34 2.66
C PRO A 238 24.67 27.60 3.50
N GLY A 239 25.04 27.58 4.78
CA GLY A 239 24.91 28.75 5.68
C GLY A 239 23.51 29.02 6.26
N LYS A 240 22.47 28.23 5.92
CA LYS A 240 21.15 28.33 6.57
C LYS A 240 20.83 27.03 7.32
N ARG A 241 20.42 27.15 8.59
CA ARG A 241 19.96 26.01 9.39
C ARG A 241 18.77 25.38 8.65
N SER A 242 18.83 24.08 8.41
CA SER A 242 17.75 23.33 7.76
C SER A 242 16.61 23.11 8.77
N ASP A 243 15.91 24.19 9.17
CA ASP A 243 14.63 24.07 9.84
C ASP A 243 13.49 24.21 8.82
N ASN A 244 12.43 23.43 9.05
CA ASN A 244 11.38 23.13 8.08
C ASN A 244 10.40 24.31 7.88
N THR A 245 10.87 25.50 7.50
CA THR A 245 9.99 26.68 7.33
C THR A 245 9.73 27.07 5.88
N VAL A 246 10.00 26.19 4.90
CA VAL A 246 9.39 26.38 3.58
C VAL A 246 7.96 25.90 3.68
N ASN A 247 7.03 26.85 3.79
CA ASN A 247 5.60 26.59 3.77
C ASN A 247 5.24 25.93 2.41
N GLU A 248 5.05 24.61 2.41
CA GLU A 248 4.76 23.80 1.22
C GLU A 248 3.41 24.17 0.56
N ALA A 249 2.57 24.98 1.23
CA ALA A 249 1.29 25.44 0.69
C ALA A 249 1.41 26.50 -0.44
N GLY A 250 2.61 26.99 -0.74
CA GLY A 250 2.79 28.13 -1.64
C GLY A 250 3.23 27.82 -3.07
N GLY A 251 3.97 26.73 -3.32
CA GLY A 251 4.51 26.43 -4.66
C GLY A 251 5.37 27.53 -5.32
N VAL A 252 5.68 28.65 -4.64
CA VAL A 252 6.48 29.74 -5.21
C VAL A 252 7.94 29.53 -4.86
N ILE A 253 8.73 29.17 -5.88
CA ILE A 253 10.19 29.30 -5.85
C ILE A 253 10.50 30.80 -5.76
N ASP A 254 11.09 31.24 -4.65
CA ASP A 254 11.56 32.61 -4.51
C ASP A 254 12.70 32.87 -5.53
N LYS A 255 12.35 33.55 -6.62
CA LYS A 255 13.28 33.90 -7.71
C LYS A 255 14.33 34.93 -7.26
N GLN A 256 14.18 35.58 -6.10
CA GLN A 256 15.15 36.58 -5.63
C GLN A 256 16.41 35.95 -5.02
N ALA A 257 16.40 34.66 -4.68
CA ALA A 257 17.58 33.97 -4.14
C ALA A 257 18.69 33.72 -5.18
N PHE A 258 18.44 33.92 -6.48
CA PHE A 258 19.38 33.62 -7.57
C PHE A 258 20.12 34.84 -8.17
N ASN A 259 19.74 36.08 -7.83
CA ASN A 259 20.35 37.28 -8.43
C ASN A 259 21.40 37.98 -7.54
N GLY A 260 21.88 37.30 -6.50
CA GLY A 260 22.69 37.92 -5.46
C GLY A 260 24.18 37.57 -5.44
N GLN A 261 24.83 37.21 -6.55
CA GLN A 261 26.31 37.12 -6.59
C GLN A 261 26.90 37.57 -7.94
N GLY A 262 27.25 38.86 -7.96
CA GLY A 262 28.46 39.47 -8.54
C GLY A 262 29.03 38.93 -9.86
N ARG A 263 28.97 39.78 -10.89
CA ARG A 263 30.11 39.95 -11.80
C ARG A 263 30.70 41.34 -11.58
N ALA A 264 31.95 41.37 -11.15
CA ALA A 264 32.89 42.43 -11.46
C ALA A 264 33.25 42.37 -12.96
#